data_AF-A0A9X4AUN3-F1
#
_entry.id   AF-A0A9X4AUN3-F1
#
_cell.length_a   1.000
_cell.length_b   1.000
_cell.length_c   1.000
_cell.angle_alpha   90.00
_cell.angle_beta   90.00
_cell.angle_gamma   90.00
#
_symmetry.space_group_name_H-M   'P 1'
#
loop_
_entity.id
_entity.type
_entity.pdbx_description
1 polymer ?
#
loop_
_entity_poly.entity_id
_entity_poly.type
_entity_poly.pdbx_seq_one_letter_code
_entity_poly.pdbx_strand_id
1 'polypeptide(L)'
;MRAIPLPILALVAAATASSPAPAQAPPAASASAAAPGDAVSLEVDPPGTEKTKAPTFDEWAKATKVRLTRTGPAAAPCTAYRVREWLKVRCLGTKPHAMVVLGGDAAEVSFWIDRDERQGGEVQFPMRRGDRRVVQIWTGGVDAAGVFKAKPSLVIQEHWLEDRAAPTVTAM
;
A
#
# COMPACT_ATOMS: atom_id res chain seq x y z
N MET A 1 -23.85 -23.62 -46.40
CA MET A 1 -24.67 -22.63 -45.64
C MET A 1 -25.89 -23.36 -45.09
N ARG A 2 -25.93 -23.62 -43.78
CA ARG A 2 -27.10 -24.22 -43.11
C ARG A 2 -27.39 -23.38 -41.86
N ALA A 3 -28.53 -22.71 -41.87
CA ALA A 3 -29.03 -21.89 -40.78
C ALA A 3 -29.65 -22.79 -39.70
N ILE A 4 -29.29 -22.55 -38.44
CA ILE A 4 -29.87 -23.22 -37.27
C ILE A 4 -30.81 -22.21 -36.60
N PRO A 5 -32.10 -22.53 -36.38
CA PRO A 5 -33.06 -21.63 -35.77
C PRO A 5 -32.86 -21.55 -34.24
N LEU A 6 -32.90 -20.31 -33.74
CA LEU A 6 -32.90 -19.94 -32.32
C LEU A 6 -34.26 -20.26 -31.67
N PRO A 7 -34.31 -21.01 -30.55
CA PRO A 7 -35.50 -21.04 -29.72
C PRO A 7 -35.53 -19.82 -28.79
N ILE A 8 -36.58 -19.03 -28.98
CA ILE A 8 -37.04 -17.92 -28.13
C ILE A 8 -37.44 -18.52 -26.77
N LEU A 9 -36.69 -18.19 -25.71
CA LEU A 9 -37.08 -18.47 -24.33
C LEU A 9 -37.75 -17.24 -23.73
N ALA A 10 -39.01 -17.42 -23.35
CA ALA A 10 -39.90 -16.41 -22.82
C ALA A 10 -39.49 -15.92 -21.43
N LEU A 11 -39.62 -14.61 -21.22
CA LEU A 11 -39.53 -13.93 -19.93
C LEU A 11 -40.58 -14.46 -18.96
N VAL A 12 -40.15 -14.90 -17.76
CA VAL A 12 -41.01 -14.96 -16.58
C VAL A 12 -40.56 -13.86 -15.64
N ALA A 13 -41.31 -12.76 -15.62
CA ALA A 13 -41.13 -11.66 -14.68
C ALA A 13 -41.77 -12.02 -13.33
N ALA A 14 -40.97 -12.53 -12.39
CA ALA A 14 -41.39 -12.71 -11.01
C ALA A 14 -41.29 -11.36 -10.27
N ALA A 15 -42.44 -10.72 -10.02
CA ALA A 15 -42.53 -9.52 -9.18
C ALA A 15 -42.52 -9.94 -7.70
N THR A 16 -41.33 -10.06 -7.11
CA THR A 16 -41.18 -10.17 -5.65
C THR A 16 -41.19 -8.78 -5.03
N ALA A 17 -42.32 -8.42 -4.40
CA ALA A 17 -42.43 -7.24 -3.56
C ALA A 17 -41.66 -7.47 -2.24
N SER A 18 -40.43 -6.94 -2.17
CA SER A 18 -39.63 -6.94 -0.94
C SER A 18 -39.96 -5.69 -0.12
N SER A 19 -40.55 -5.88 1.06
CA SER A 19 -40.69 -4.84 2.08
C SER A 19 -39.32 -4.25 2.44
N PRO A 20 -39.21 -2.92 2.62
CA PRO A 20 -37.96 -2.31 3.06
C PRO A 20 -37.69 -2.69 4.52
N ALA A 21 -36.68 -3.53 4.73
CA ALA A 21 -36.08 -3.70 6.05
C ALA A 21 -35.44 -2.37 6.49
N PRO A 22 -35.61 -1.93 7.75
CA PRO A 22 -34.93 -0.74 8.23
C PRO A 22 -33.41 -0.96 8.14
N ALA A 23 -32.75 -0.08 7.38
CA ALA A 23 -31.30 -0.06 7.26
C ALA A 23 -30.69 0.14 8.65
N GLN A 24 -30.13 -0.94 9.19
CA GLN A 24 -29.31 -0.91 10.38
C GLN A 24 -28.09 -0.05 10.05
N ALA A 25 -27.96 1.08 10.74
CA ALA A 25 -26.84 2.00 10.55
C ALA A 25 -25.52 1.22 10.64
N PRO A 26 -24.55 1.49 9.75
CA PRO A 26 -23.26 0.82 9.80
C PRO A 26 -22.63 1.03 11.19
N PRO A 27 -22.05 0.00 11.81
CA PRO A 27 -21.35 0.15 13.07
C PRO A 27 -20.30 1.25 12.88
N ALA A 28 -20.37 2.24 13.76
CA ALA A 28 -19.43 3.35 13.82
C ALA A 28 -18.02 2.78 13.68
N ALA A 29 -17.31 3.26 12.66
CA ALA A 29 -15.91 2.95 12.45
C ALA A 29 -15.19 3.12 13.79
N SER A 30 -14.76 2.00 14.37
CA SER A 30 -13.83 2.02 15.49
C SER A 30 -12.54 2.62 14.94
N ALA A 31 -12.43 3.94 15.07
CA ALA A 31 -11.16 4.63 15.02
C ALA A 31 -10.32 4.01 16.13
N SER A 32 -9.47 3.06 15.74
CA SER A 32 -8.48 2.46 16.62
C SER A 32 -7.62 3.59 17.15
N ALA A 33 -7.73 3.79 18.45
CA ALA A 33 -7.12 4.88 19.19
C ALA A 33 -5.60 4.87 18.97
N ALA A 34 -5.10 6.04 18.60
CA ALA A 34 -3.70 6.32 18.41
C ALA A 34 -2.87 6.03 19.68
N ALA A 35 -1.64 5.57 19.47
CA ALA A 35 -0.52 6.06 20.27
C ALA A 35 0.29 7.01 19.37
N PRO A 36 0.11 8.35 19.48
CA PRO A 36 0.83 9.31 18.68
C PRO A 36 1.90 10.00 19.53
N GLY A 37 3.16 9.65 19.30
CA GLY A 37 4.27 10.55 19.58
C GLY A 37 4.91 10.91 18.25
N ASP A 38 4.65 12.13 17.77
CA ASP A 38 5.42 12.86 16.73
C ASP A 38 5.24 12.50 15.24
N ALA A 39 4.44 11.51 14.86
CA ALA A 39 4.21 11.21 13.44
C ALA A 39 3.13 12.12 12.81
N VAL A 40 3.51 12.88 11.77
CA VAL A 40 2.63 13.80 11.03
C VAL A 40 1.80 13.05 9.98
N SER A 41 0.51 13.36 9.85
CA SER A 41 -0.33 12.76 8.80
C SER A 41 0.00 13.35 7.43
N LEU A 42 0.07 12.50 6.40
CA LEU A 42 0.22 12.93 5.00
C LEU A 42 -0.93 13.83 4.52
N GLU A 43 -2.10 13.77 5.15
CA GLU A 43 -3.26 14.60 4.80
C GLU A 43 -3.15 16.03 5.35
N VAL A 44 -2.47 16.20 6.49
CA VAL A 44 -2.31 17.51 7.15
C VAL A 44 -1.20 18.32 6.50
N ASP A 45 -0.14 17.63 6.09
CA ASP A 45 1.02 18.21 5.45
C ASP A 45 1.28 17.41 4.16
N PRO A 46 0.65 17.76 3.03
CA PRO A 46 0.85 17.03 1.78
C PRO A 46 2.24 17.29 1.22
N PRO A 47 2.80 16.36 0.43
CA PRO A 47 4.09 16.57 -0.21
C PRO A 47 4.07 17.77 -1.18
N GLY A 48 5.22 18.42 -1.37
CA GLY A 48 5.36 19.51 -2.35
C GLY A 48 5.18 19.02 -3.79
N THR A 49 4.85 19.93 -4.71
CA THR A 49 4.68 19.62 -6.14
C THR A 49 5.97 19.71 -6.95
N GLU A 50 7.03 20.27 -6.36
CA GLU A 50 8.33 20.42 -7.01
C GLU A 50 9.04 19.06 -7.10
N LYS A 51 9.55 18.73 -8.28
CA LYS A 51 10.37 17.53 -8.48
C LYS A 51 11.77 17.79 -7.97
N THR A 52 12.25 16.91 -7.10
CA THR A 52 13.58 17.02 -6.53
C THR A 52 14.38 15.72 -6.69
N LYS A 53 15.70 15.82 -6.48
CA LYS A 53 16.58 14.66 -6.46
C LYS A 53 16.30 13.77 -5.25
N ALA A 54 16.57 12.48 -5.38
CA ALA A 54 16.52 11.52 -4.29
C ALA A 54 17.27 12.04 -3.04
N PRO A 55 16.69 11.95 -1.83
CA PRO A 55 17.33 12.44 -0.63
C PRO A 55 18.62 11.68 -0.31
N THR A 56 19.57 12.42 0.23
CA THR A 56 20.83 11.90 0.76
C THR A 56 20.62 11.19 2.10
N PHE A 57 21.65 10.47 2.56
CA PHE A 57 21.65 9.83 3.88
C PHE A 57 21.41 10.84 5.01
N ASP A 58 22.08 12.00 4.96
CA ASP A 58 21.98 13.04 5.98
C ASP A 58 20.59 13.68 6.03
N GLU A 59 19.93 13.82 4.87
CA GLU A 59 18.53 14.25 4.82
C GLU A 59 17.61 13.20 5.45
N TRP A 60 17.83 11.91 5.15
CA TRP A 60 17.05 10.83 5.75
C TRP A 60 17.23 10.71 7.26
N ALA A 61 18.41 11.06 7.79
CA ALA A 61 18.67 11.08 9.23
C ALA A 61 17.84 12.14 9.96
N LYS A 62 17.39 13.19 9.25
CA LYS A 62 16.58 14.30 9.77
C LYS A 62 15.12 14.24 9.30
N ALA A 63 14.73 13.14 8.67
CA ALA A 63 13.43 13.02 8.03
C ALA A 63 12.28 13.05 9.04
N THR A 64 11.19 13.68 8.64
CA THR A 64 9.96 13.72 9.43
C THR A 64 9.32 12.33 9.41
N LYS A 65 9.03 11.77 10.59
CA LYS A 65 8.23 10.56 10.69
C LYS A 65 6.79 10.89 10.29
N VAL A 66 6.23 10.10 9.39
CA VAL A 66 4.86 10.30 8.89
C VAL A 66 3.98 9.11 9.17
N ARG A 67 2.68 9.37 9.29
CA ARG A 67 1.66 8.34 9.40
C ARG A 67 1.09 8.05 8.02
N LEU A 68 1.11 6.77 7.63
CA LEU A 68 0.44 6.31 6.41
C LEU A 68 -1.08 6.40 6.58
N THR A 69 -1.81 6.52 5.47
CA THR A 69 -3.28 6.64 5.47
C THR A 69 -3.95 5.41 6.08
N ARG A 70 -3.38 4.22 5.85
CA ARG A 70 -3.84 2.97 6.48
C ARG A 70 -2.69 1.98 6.68
N THR A 71 -2.68 1.32 7.83
CA THR A 71 -1.72 0.26 8.15
C THR A 71 -2.43 -0.97 8.68
N GLY A 72 -2.15 -2.14 8.08
CA GLY A 72 -2.60 -3.45 8.55
C GLY A 72 -1.59 -4.13 9.49
N PRO A 73 -1.94 -5.29 10.06
CA PRO A 73 -1.07 -6.00 11.01
C PRO A 73 0.31 -6.38 10.44
N ALA A 74 0.42 -6.70 9.15
CA ALA A 74 1.71 -7.02 8.53
C ALA A 74 2.66 -5.81 8.50
N ALA A 75 2.12 -4.60 8.56
CA ALA A 75 2.88 -3.35 8.60
C ALA A 75 3.27 -2.91 10.02
N ALA A 76 2.93 -3.70 11.06
CA ALA A 76 3.26 -3.37 12.45
C ALA A 76 4.74 -3.01 12.69
N PRO A 77 5.73 -3.66 12.04
CA PRO A 77 7.14 -3.31 12.27
C PRO A 77 7.65 -2.21 11.32
N CYS A 78 6.77 -1.57 10.56
CA CYS A 78 7.12 -0.55 9.59
C CYS A 78 7.04 0.85 10.18
N THR A 79 8.00 1.69 9.81
CA THR A 79 7.98 3.14 10.05
C THR A 79 8.13 3.88 8.74
N ALA A 80 7.30 4.91 8.54
CA ALA A 80 7.37 5.77 7.37
C ALA A 80 8.02 7.12 7.70
N TYR A 81 8.83 7.61 6.77
CA TYR A 81 9.53 8.88 6.86
C TYR A 81 9.32 9.66 5.56
N ARG A 82 9.33 10.98 5.67
CA ARG A 82 9.21 11.87 4.52
C ARG A 82 10.31 12.92 4.51
N VAL A 83 10.87 13.14 3.33
CA VAL A 83 11.74 14.28 3.00
C VAL A 83 11.19 14.91 1.73
N ARG A 84 10.66 16.13 1.83
CA ARG A 84 10.00 16.82 0.69
C ARG A 84 8.91 15.92 0.08
N GLU A 85 9.01 15.56 -1.20
CA GLU A 85 8.09 14.65 -1.90
C GLU A 85 8.41 13.16 -1.72
N TRP A 86 9.57 12.82 -1.15
CA TRP A 86 10.02 11.43 -1.04
C TRP A 86 9.48 10.75 0.20
N LEU A 87 8.92 9.55 0.00
CA LEU A 87 8.55 8.62 1.06
C LEU A 87 9.63 7.55 1.21
N LYS A 88 9.96 7.23 2.45
CA LYS A 88 10.68 6.01 2.82
C LYS A 88 9.81 5.19 3.77
N VAL A 89 9.58 3.91 3.44
CA VAL A 89 8.96 2.95 4.34
C VAL A 89 10.00 1.93 4.74
N ARG A 90 10.38 1.91 6.02
CA ARG A 90 11.37 0.99 6.60
C ARG A 90 10.65 -0.03 7.47
N CYS A 91 10.83 -1.31 7.19
CA CYS A 91 10.21 -2.41 7.92
C CYS A 91 11.28 -3.31 8.54
N LEU A 92 11.56 -3.09 9.83
CA LEU A 92 12.52 -3.90 10.59
C LEU A 92 11.90 -5.24 10.99
N GLY A 93 12.70 -6.25 11.29
CA GLY A 93 12.25 -7.60 11.66
C GLY A 93 11.53 -8.41 10.57
N THR A 94 11.29 -7.86 9.38
CA THR A 94 10.46 -8.51 8.34
C THR A 94 11.15 -9.61 7.56
N LYS A 95 12.49 -9.72 7.61
CA LYS A 95 13.26 -10.74 6.87
C LYS A 95 12.93 -10.79 5.36
N PRO A 96 12.91 -9.64 4.66
CA PRO A 96 12.56 -9.62 3.25
C PRO A 96 13.66 -10.30 2.43
N HIS A 97 13.26 -11.14 1.49
CA HIS A 97 14.18 -11.74 0.53
C HIS A 97 14.13 -11.10 -0.85
N ALA A 98 13.00 -10.46 -1.18
CA ALA A 98 12.78 -9.77 -2.44
C ALA A 98 11.75 -8.65 -2.27
N MET A 99 11.87 -7.63 -3.09
CA MET A 99 10.92 -6.51 -3.19
C MET A 99 10.72 -6.20 -4.66
N VAL A 100 9.48 -5.90 -5.06
CA VAL A 100 9.14 -5.67 -6.46
C VAL A 100 8.02 -4.66 -6.61
N VAL A 101 8.08 -3.83 -7.65
CA VAL A 101 6.92 -3.05 -8.10
C VAL A 101 6.01 -3.96 -8.91
N LEU A 102 4.83 -4.29 -8.37
CA LEU A 102 3.83 -5.12 -9.05
C LEU A 102 2.99 -4.34 -10.06
N GLY A 103 2.84 -3.03 -9.85
CA GLY A 103 2.06 -2.18 -10.73
C GLY A 103 2.39 -0.71 -10.55
N GLY A 104 2.18 0.06 -11.61
CA GLY A 104 2.58 1.46 -11.66
C GLY A 104 3.93 1.67 -12.33
N ASP A 105 4.48 2.87 -12.15
CA ASP A 105 5.81 3.24 -12.64
C ASP A 105 6.90 2.87 -11.64
N ALA A 106 7.90 2.12 -12.09
CA ALA A 106 9.08 1.73 -11.31
C ALA A 106 10.19 2.78 -11.32
N ALA A 107 10.05 3.86 -12.10
CA ALA A 107 11.00 4.96 -12.10
C ALA A 107 11.16 5.56 -10.70
N GLU A 108 12.41 5.83 -10.33
CA GLU A 108 12.79 6.44 -9.05
C GLU A 108 12.40 5.63 -7.79
N VAL A 109 12.01 4.37 -7.97
CA VAL A 109 11.82 3.42 -6.86
C VAL A 109 13.16 2.79 -6.50
N SER A 110 13.54 2.90 -5.23
CA SER A 110 14.74 2.26 -4.68
C SER A 110 14.37 1.27 -3.60
N PHE A 111 15.06 0.13 -3.60
CA PHE A 111 14.90 -0.91 -2.59
C PHE A 111 16.21 -1.09 -1.83
N TRP A 112 16.10 -1.33 -0.54
CA TRP A 112 17.21 -1.74 0.30
C TRP A 112 16.79 -2.96 1.12
N ILE A 113 17.64 -3.97 1.18
CA ILE A 113 17.48 -5.11 2.08
C ILE A 113 18.76 -5.17 2.91
N ASP A 114 18.62 -5.14 4.24
CA ASP A 114 19.77 -5.13 5.12
C ASP A 114 20.64 -6.37 4.88
N ARG A 115 21.97 -6.15 4.75
CA ARG A 115 22.93 -7.24 4.48
C ARG A 115 23.04 -8.20 5.64
N ASP A 116 22.88 -7.70 6.86
CA ASP A 116 22.96 -8.48 8.09
C ASP A 116 21.64 -9.25 8.27
N GLU A 117 21.66 -10.52 7.88
CA GLU A 117 20.57 -11.49 8.04
C GLU A 117 19.21 -11.07 7.47
N ARG A 118 19.19 -10.09 6.55
CA ARG A 118 17.95 -9.50 6.03
C ARG A 118 17.07 -8.94 7.15
N GLN A 119 17.65 -8.39 8.22
CA GLN A 119 16.84 -7.98 9.37
C GLN A 119 15.79 -6.92 9.05
N GLY A 120 15.92 -6.18 7.94
CA GLY A 120 14.88 -5.27 7.48
C GLY A 120 14.92 -5.05 5.97
N GLY A 121 13.89 -4.36 5.50
CA GLY A 121 13.85 -3.81 4.15
C GLY A 121 13.32 -2.39 4.15
N GLU A 122 13.72 -1.66 3.13
CA GLU A 122 13.26 -0.30 2.88
C GLU A 122 12.86 -0.14 1.43
N VAL A 123 11.77 0.59 1.22
CA VAL A 123 11.40 1.10 -0.09
C VAL A 123 11.36 2.63 -0.04
N GLN A 124 11.86 3.26 -1.09
CA GLN A 124 11.91 4.71 -1.23
C GLN A 124 11.39 5.09 -2.61
N PHE A 125 10.51 6.10 -2.67
CA PHE A 125 9.98 6.64 -3.93
C PHE A 125 9.43 8.07 -3.73
N PRO A 126 9.38 8.88 -4.79
CA PRO A 126 8.68 10.16 -4.74
C PRO A 126 7.16 9.95 -4.79
N MET A 127 6.40 10.75 -4.06
CA MET A 127 4.94 10.83 -4.13
C MET A 127 4.57 12.07 -4.94
N ARG A 128 4.00 11.89 -6.13
CA ARG A 128 3.62 12.99 -7.02
C ARG A 128 2.18 12.81 -7.50
N ARG A 129 1.50 13.91 -7.83
CA ARG A 129 0.17 13.85 -8.44
C ARG A 129 0.21 13.00 -9.72
N GLY A 130 -0.81 12.16 -9.88
CA GLY A 130 -0.92 11.19 -10.96
C GLY A 130 -0.25 9.86 -10.66
N ASP A 131 0.68 9.80 -9.69
CA ASP A 131 1.39 8.56 -9.36
C ASP A 131 0.45 7.51 -8.78
N ARG A 132 0.73 6.26 -9.13
CA ARG A 132 0.06 5.05 -8.63
C ARG A 132 1.09 3.95 -8.62
N ARG A 133 1.35 3.34 -7.46
CA ARG A 133 2.32 2.26 -7.31
C ARG A 133 1.82 1.19 -6.37
N VAL A 134 2.14 -0.05 -6.69
CA VAL A 134 1.96 -1.21 -5.81
C VAL A 134 3.29 -1.90 -5.68
N VAL A 135 3.81 -1.96 -4.45
CA VAL A 135 5.07 -2.61 -4.11
C VAL A 135 4.77 -3.83 -3.24
N GLN A 136 5.33 -4.98 -3.60
CA GLN A 136 5.23 -6.21 -2.81
C GLN A 136 6.57 -6.52 -2.18
N ILE A 137 6.56 -6.68 -0.86
CA ILE A 137 7.64 -7.30 -0.10
C ILE A 137 7.37 -8.79 0.02
N TRP A 138 8.39 -9.57 -0.27
CA TRP A 138 8.37 -11.02 -0.14
C TRP A 138 9.31 -11.46 0.97
N THR A 139 8.86 -12.40 1.79
CA THR A 139 9.65 -13.09 2.82
C THR A 139 9.71 -14.57 2.48
N GLY A 140 10.40 -15.36 3.29
CA GLY A 140 10.38 -16.80 3.08
C GLY A 140 10.93 -17.54 4.27
N GLY A 141 10.74 -18.85 4.22
CA GLY A 141 11.30 -19.79 5.16
C GLY A 141 11.66 -21.07 4.45
N VAL A 142 12.37 -21.95 5.14
CA VAL A 142 12.59 -23.32 4.66
C VAL A 142 11.40 -24.19 5.06
N ASP A 143 10.99 -25.10 4.20
CA ASP A 143 10.05 -26.15 4.57
C ASP A 143 10.76 -27.32 5.29
N ALA A 144 10.00 -28.36 5.62
CA ALA A 144 10.54 -29.54 6.33
C ALA A 144 11.65 -30.26 5.56
N ALA A 145 11.73 -30.09 4.23
CA ALA A 145 12.77 -30.66 3.39
C ALA A 145 13.97 -29.70 3.20
N GLY A 146 13.96 -28.54 3.87
CA GLY A 146 15.02 -27.52 3.74
C GLY A 146 14.88 -26.64 2.51
N VAL A 147 13.80 -26.76 1.73
CA VAL A 147 13.62 -25.99 0.49
C VAL A 147 13.06 -24.61 0.82
N PHE A 148 13.71 -23.56 0.32
CA PHE A 148 13.22 -22.19 0.48
C PHE A 148 11.89 -21.98 -0.23
N LYS A 149 10.90 -21.46 0.49
CA LYS A 149 9.60 -21.07 -0.04
C LYS A 149 9.35 -19.60 0.19
N ALA A 150 9.36 -18.84 -0.91
CA ALA A 150 8.94 -17.45 -0.95
C ALA A 150 7.44 -17.33 -0.60
N LYS A 151 7.09 -16.30 0.17
CA LYS A 151 5.73 -15.95 0.55
C LYS A 151 5.55 -14.43 0.48
N PRO A 152 4.43 -13.94 -0.05
CA PRO A 152 4.12 -12.51 0.02
C PRO A 152 3.90 -12.13 1.48
N SER A 153 4.45 -10.99 1.91
CA SER A 153 4.40 -10.58 3.33
C SER A 153 3.70 -9.25 3.57
N LEU A 154 3.99 -8.26 2.72
CA LEU A 154 3.49 -6.90 2.88
C LEU A 154 3.31 -6.26 1.51
N VAL A 155 2.18 -5.62 1.29
CA VAL A 155 1.93 -4.76 0.13
C VAL A 155 1.92 -3.31 0.57
N ILE A 156 2.71 -2.48 -0.10
CA ILE A 156 2.67 -1.03 0.04
C ILE A 156 2.04 -0.48 -1.23
N GLN A 157 0.92 0.22 -1.07
CA GLN A 157 0.25 0.87 -2.19
C GLN A 157 0.27 2.38 -1.98
N GLU A 158 0.66 3.10 -3.02
CA GLU A 158 0.57 4.55 -3.09
C GLU A 158 -0.29 4.94 -4.28
N HIS A 159 -1.14 5.95 -4.09
CA HIS A 159 -1.75 6.65 -5.20
C HIS A 159 -2.05 8.10 -4.84
N TRP A 160 -1.82 9.00 -5.77
CA TRP A 160 -2.22 10.39 -5.66
C TRP A 160 -3.03 10.81 -6.87
N LEU A 161 -4.35 10.80 -6.73
CA LEU A 161 -5.24 11.25 -7.82
C LEU A 161 -5.16 12.77 -7.98
N GLU A 162 -5.30 13.25 -9.22
CA GLU A 162 -5.15 14.67 -9.59
C GLU A 162 -6.06 15.62 -8.81
N ASP A 163 -7.23 15.16 -8.42
CA ASP A 163 -8.26 15.91 -7.69
C ASP A 163 -8.10 15.86 -6.17
N ARG A 164 -7.09 15.14 -5.65
CA ARG A 164 -6.91 14.93 -4.20
C ARG A 164 -5.85 15.87 -3.64
N ALA A 165 -6.09 16.41 -2.44
CA ALA A 165 -5.15 17.31 -1.78
C ALA A 165 -3.84 16.62 -1.38
N ALA A 166 -3.90 15.32 -1.05
CA ALA A 166 -2.79 14.52 -0.53
C ALA A 166 -2.79 13.11 -1.15
N PRO A 167 -1.63 12.42 -1.15
CA PRO A 167 -1.55 11.02 -1.55
C PRO A 167 -2.26 10.12 -0.52
N THR A 168 -2.75 8.98 -1.01
CA THR A 168 -3.17 7.87 -0.16
C THR A 168 -2.08 6.81 -0.18
N VAL A 169 -1.58 6.46 1.00
CA VAL A 169 -0.56 5.41 1.15
C VAL A 169 -1.05 4.38 2.15
N THR A 170 -1.05 3.11 1.73
CA THR A 170 -1.44 1.99 2.57
C THR A 170 -0.31 0.97 2.66
N ALA A 171 -0.24 0.27 3.79
CA ALA A 171 0.67 -0.85 4.01
C ALA A 171 -0.12 -2.00 4.66
N MET A 172 -0.24 -3.14 3.99
CA MET A 172 -1.18 -4.23 4.34
C MET A 172 -0.53 -5.60 4.26
#